data_AF-A0A4S8R234-F1
#
_entry.id   AF-A0A4S8R234-F1
#
_cell.length_a   1.000
_cell.length_b   1.000
_cell.length_c   1.000
_cell.angle_alpha   90.00
_cell.angle_beta   90.00
_cell.angle_gamma   90.00
#
_symmetry.space_group_name_H-M   'P 1'
#
loop_
_entity.id
_entity.type
_entity.pdbx_description
1 polymer ?
#
loop_
_entity_poly.entity_id
_entity_poly.type
_entity_poly.pdbx_seq_one_letter_code
_entity_poly.pdbx_strand_id
1 'polypeptide(L)'
;MAGQQRLIFLNDENPKVFKLFVDWAYNGTVQKPPTKIYIKSQPSLVEIDRLELELLTEFNGSLETLVSLYSLAERWEIHNLMNRTIDAIQDGYLEFGTVFGPGLAVQIWQETKLDSTLREFCIASTVMHMDRGCTKLRQEVMTNCILLPGYFQGMLRWVSRNFHLMGRRSKEVAEPWNSNESFSMLHRSKLCPCHFHVHPTGQAHKGHKSCAVPFMDCSHPGDDEKMEGLDVLSLVMGSAMMECNLCDSE
;
A
#
# COMPACT_ATOMS: atom_id res chain seq x y z
N MET A 1 22.33 -30.24 -7.80
CA MET A 1 22.34 -31.65 -8.25
C MET A 1 20.92 -32.16 -8.18
N ALA A 2 20.33 -32.53 -9.32
CA ALA A 2 18.93 -32.97 -9.40
C ALA A 2 18.83 -34.47 -9.04
N GLY A 3 18.10 -34.79 -7.98
CA GLY A 3 17.76 -36.17 -7.59
C GLY A 3 16.67 -36.76 -8.49
N GLN A 4 16.48 -38.08 -8.43
CA GLN A 4 15.57 -38.88 -9.26
C GLN A 4 14.06 -38.57 -9.15
N GLN A 5 13.68 -37.56 -8.37
CA GLN A 5 12.39 -36.90 -8.44
C GLN A 5 12.67 -35.45 -8.84
N ARG A 6 11.96 -34.90 -9.84
CA ARG A 6 12.10 -33.51 -10.32
C ARG A 6 11.65 -32.49 -9.26
N LEU A 7 12.22 -32.58 -8.06
CA LEU A 7 11.98 -31.71 -6.93
C LEU A 7 13.00 -30.59 -7.00
N ILE A 8 12.49 -29.36 -7.04
CA ILE A 8 13.29 -28.15 -6.89
C ILE A 8 13.20 -27.79 -5.40
N PHE A 9 14.35 -27.75 -4.74
CA PHE A 9 14.44 -27.35 -3.34
C PHE A 9 14.68 -25.84 -3.27
N LEU A 10 13.73 -25.12 -2.66
CA LEU A 10 13.81 -23.68 -2.41
C LEU A 10 14.08 -23.45 -0.93
N ASN A 11 15.28 -23.83 -0.48
CA ASN A 11 15.63 -23.88 0.96
C ASN A 11 15.68 -22.51 1.63
N ASP A 12 15.83 -21.44 0.85
CA ASP A 12 15.94 -20.07 1.35
C ASP A 12 14.59 -19.33 1.37
N GLU A 13 13.51 -19.96 0.86
CA GLU A 13 12.21 -19.31 0.75
C GLU A 13 11.33 -19.57 1.97
N ASN A 14 10.75 -18.50 2.50
CA ASN A 14 9.79 -18.59 3.59
C ASN A 14 8.55 -19.40 3.14
N PRO A 15 8.18 -20.48 3.85
CA PRO A 15 7.05 -21.32 3.47
C PRO A 15 5.72 -20.56 3.32
N LYS A 16 5.51 -19.50 4.11
CA LYS A 16 4.31 -18.65 4.00
C LYS A 16 4.30 -17.88 2.68
N VAL A 17 5.43 -17.29 2.31
CA VAL A 17 5.59 -16.53 1.06
C VAL A 17 5.45 -17.45 -0.14
N PHE A 18 6.08 -18.63 -0.09
CA PHE A 18 5.96 -19.62 -1.17
C PHE A 18 4.52 -20.12 -1.32
N LYS A 19 3.78 -20.30 -0.22
CA LYS A 19 2.35 -20.63 -0.29
C LYS A 19 1.56 -19.54 -1.02
N LEU A 20 1.77 -18.27 -0.70
CA LEU A 20 1.10 -17.16 -1.41
C LEU A 20 1.43 -17.13 -2.90
N PHE A 21 2.69 -17.41 -3.26
CA PHE A 21 3.10 -17.55 -4.66
C PHE A 21 2.31 -18.67 -5.37
N VAL A 22 2.20 -19.84 -4.73
CA VAL A 22 1.42 -20.98 -5.26
C VAL A 22 -0.06 -20.62 -5.37
N ASP A 23 -0.65 -20.05 -4.32
CA ASP A 23 -2.06 -19.64 -4.31
C ASP A 23 -2.36 -18.63 -5.42
N TRP A 24 -1.47 -17.67 -5.67
CA TRP A 24 -1.57 -16.76 -6.82
C TRP A 24 -1.44 -17.50 -8.15
N ALA A 25 -0.48 -18.43 -8.29
CA ALA A 25 -0.29 -19.16 -9.54
C ALA A 25 -1.52 -19.99 -9.95
N TYR A 26 -2.30 -20.48 -8.98
CA TYR A 26 -3.54 -21.21 -9.24
C TYR A 26 -4.76 -20.31 -9.42
N ASN A 27 -4.89 -19.24 -8.63
CA ASN A 27 -6.12 -18.44 -8.55
C ASN A 27 -6.05 -17.11 -9.33
N GLY A 28 -4.84 -16.65 -9.68
CA GLY A 28 -4.60 -15.37 -10.33
C GLY A 28 -4.77 -14.13 -9.43
N THR A 29 -4.99 -14.33 -8.12
CA THR A 29 -5.29 -13.25 -7.16
C THR A 29 -4.33 -13.27 -5.97
N VAL A 30 -3.96 -12.10 -5.47
CA VAL A 30 -3.22 -11.93 -4.21
C VAL A 30 -4.21 -11.47 -3.13
N GLN A 31 -4.20 -12.12 -1.97
CA GLN A 31 -5.07 -11.75 -0.87
C GLN A 31 -4.62 -10.41 -0.26
N LYS A 32 -5.58 -9.52 -0.02
CA LYS A 32 -5.35 -8.25 0.66
C LYS A 32 -5.16 -8.47 2.16
N PRO A 33 -4.45 -7.57 2.86
CA PRO A 33 -4.43 -7.55 4.33
C PRO A 33 -5.85 -7.46 4.91
N PRO A 34 -6.13 -8.06 6.07
CA PRO A 34 -7.41 -7.90 6.75
C PRO A 34 -7.57 -6.46 7.24
N THR A 35 -8.67 -5.83 6.89
CA THR A 35 -8.95 -4.42 7.23
C THR A 35 -10.19 -4.22 8.08
N LYS A 36 -10.96 -5.29 8.35
CA LYS A 36 -12.22 -5.26 9.08
C LYS A 36 -12.40 -6.52 9.91
N ILE A 37 -13.00 -6.37 11.09
CA ILE A 37 -13.48 -7.48 11.92
C ILE A 37 -15.01 -7.42 11.98
N TYR A 38 -15.66 -8.56 11.74
CA TYR A 38 -17.11 -8.70 11.85
C TYR A 38 -17.50 -9.15 13.25
N ILE A 39 -18.26 -8.32 13.96
CA ILE A 39 -18.71 -8.58 15.33
C ILE A 39 -20.22 -8.85 15.33
N LYS A 40 -20.65 -9.94 15.98
CA LYS A 40 -22.06 -10.37 16.00
C LYS A 40 -22.93 -9.67 17.05
N SER A 41 -22.31 -9.08 18.07
CA SER A 41 -22.97 -8.41 19.20
C SER A 41 -22.17 -7.17 19.59
N GLN A 42 -22.80 -6.20 20.24
CA GLN A 42 -22.13 -4.98 20.65
C GLN A 42 -20.98 -5.29 21.64
N PRO A 43 -19.71 -5.02 21.27
CA PRO A 43 -18.56 -5.31 22.11
C PRO A 43 -18.44 -4.31 23.25
N SER A 44 -17.78 -4.72 24.35
CA SER A 44 -17.36 -3.80 25.40
C SER A 44 -16.16 -2.94 24.95
N LEU A 45 -15.85 -1.84 25.65
CA LEU A 45 -14.67 -1.02 25.33
C LEU A 45 -13.36 -1.82 25.38
N VAL A 46 -13.18 -2.66 26.40
CA VAL A 46 -11.99 -3.52 26.53
C VAL A 46 -11.88 -4.52 25.36
N GLU A 47 -13.03 -4.99 24.87
CA GLU A 47 -13.07 -5.88 23.72
C GLU A 47 -12.78 -5.14 22.42
N ILE A 48 -13.22 -3.89 22.27
CA ILE A 48 -12.86 -3.02 21.14
C ILE A 48 -11.35 -2.85 21.09
N ASP A 49 -10.71 -2.41 22.19
CA ASP A 49 -9.25 -2.18 22.22
C ASP A 49 -8.47 -3.46 21.86
N ARG A 50 -8.92 -4.61 22.37
CA ARG A 50 -8.32 -5.91 22.06
C ARG A 50 -8.46 -6.26 20.57
N LEU A 51 -9.65 -6.06 19.99
CA LEU A 51 -9.92 -6.36 18.59
C LEU A 51 -9.19 -5.41 17.64
N GLU A 52 -9.06 -4.13 17.99
CA GLU A 52 -8.28 -3.17 17.21
C GLU A 52 -6.79 -3.55 17.21
N LEU A 53 -6.24 -3.96 18.35
CA LEU A 53 -4.86 -4.44 18.44
C LEU A 53 -4.63 -5.73 17.64
N GLU A 54 -5.58 -6.67 17.72
CA GLU A 54 -5.55 -7.93 16.95
C GLU A 54 -5.58 -7.64 15.44
N LEU A 55 -6.52 -6.80 14.98
CA LEU A 55 -6.62 -6.38 13.58
C LEU A 55 -5.34 -5.70 13.10
N LEU A 56 -4.78 -4.78 13.88
CA LEU A 56 -3.54 -4.08 13.54
C LEU A 56 -2.36 -5.05 13.43
N THR A 57 -2.28 -6.02 14.34
CA THR A 57 -1.23 -7.06 14.33
C THR A 57 -1.33 -7.94 13.09
N GLU A 58 -2.55 -8.40 12.76
CA GLU A 58 -2.78 -9.21 11.56
C GLU A 58 -2.54 -8.43 10.26
N PHE A 59 -2.96 -7.17 10.22
CA PHE A 59 -2.73 -6.26 9.11
C PHE A 59 -1.23 -6.08 8.85
N ASN A 60 -0.45 -5.74 9.88
CA ASN A 60 1.00 -5.55 9.77
C ASN A 60 1.71 -6.85 9.36
N GLY A 61 1.37 -7.99 9.98
CA GLY A 61 1.97 -9.28 9.61
C GLY A 61 1.64 -9.70 8.17
N SER A 62 0.46 -9.34 7.67
CA SER A 62 0.08 -9.55 6.26
C SER A 62 0.92 -8.67 5.33
N LEU A 63 1.13 -7.40 5.68
CA LEU A 63 1.96 -6.48 4.91
C LEU A 63 3.42 -6.95 4.82
N GLU A 64 4.04 -7.39 5.92
CA GLU A 64 5.39 -7.95 5.92
C GLU A 64 5.51 -9.14 4.96
N THR A 65 4.49 -10.01 4.96
CA THR A 65 4.46 -11.17 4.07
C THR A 65 4.29 -10.77 2.60
N LEU A 66 3.48 -9.74 2.31
CA LEU A 66 3.30 -9.19 0.97
C LEU A 66 4.58 -8.50 0.47
N VAL A 67 5.34 -7.81 1.32
CA VAL A 67 6.65 -7.26 0.95
C VAL A 67 7.59 -8.37 0.51
N SER A 68 7.65 -9.48 1.25
CA SER A 68 8.48 -10.62 0.86
C SER A 68 7.98 -11.33 -0.40
N LEU A 69 6.66 -11.40 -0.62
CA LEU A 69 6.09 -11.91 -1.87
C LEU A 69 6.49 -11.03 -3.06
N TYR A 70 6.45 -9.70 -2.89
CA TYR A 70 6.91 -8.76 -3.90
C TYR A 70 8.40 -8.95 -4.19
N SER A 71 9.24 -9.03 -3.16
CA SER A 71 10.68 -9.28 -3.32
C SER A 71 10.95 -10.59 -4.07
N LEU A 72 10.24 -11.67 -3.73
CA LEU A 72 10.32 -12.93 -4.47
C LEU A 72 9.97 -12.73 -5.95
N ALA A 73 8.85 -12.09 -6.24
CA ALA A 73 8.39 -11.80 -7.60
C ALA A 73 9.40 -10.94 -8.37
N GLU A 74 10.03 -9.97 -7.71
CA GLU A 74 11.06 -9.10 -8.29
C GLU A 74 12.37 -9.86 -8.59
N ARG A 75 12.78 -10.79 -7.72
CA ARG A 75 13.95 -11.66 -7.96
C ARG A 75 13.72 -12.60 -9.13
N TRP A 76 12.48 -13.05 -9.33
CA TRP A 76 12.11 -13.96 -10.42
C TRP A 76 11.55 -13.24 -11.66
N GLU A 77 11.50 -11.91 -11.64
CA GLU A 77 11.02 -11.06 -12.73
C GLU A 77 9.56 -11.36 -13.17
N ILE A 78 8.72 -11.71 -12.20
CA ILE A 78 7.29 -12.01 -12.41
C ILE A 78 6.46 -10.73 -12.25
N HIS A 79 6.47 -9.87 -13.28
CA HIS A 79 5.86 -8.54 -13.22
C HIS A 79 4.36 -8.56 -12.86
N ASN A 80 3.60 -9.55 -13.34
CA ASN A 80 2.18 -9.65 -12.98
C ASN A 80 1.98 -9.83 -11.48
N LEU A 81 2.77 -10.69 -10.84
CA LEU A 81 2.72 -10.90 -9.40
C LEU A 81 3.19 -9.65 -8.64
N MET A 82 4.24 -8.97 -9.11
CA MET A 82 4.67 -7.69 -8.54
C MET A 82 3.52 -6.67 -8.51
N ASN A 83 2.84 -6.48 -9.65
CA ASN A 83 1.74 -5.52 -9.78
C ASN A 83 0.56 -5.90 -8.88
N ARG A 84 0.15 -7.17 -8.89
CA ARG A 84 -0.94 -7.66 -8.02
C ARG A 84 -0.62 -7.53 -6.53
N THR A 85 0.65 -7.71 -6.16
CA THR A 85 1.09 -7.58 -4.78
C THR A 85 1.08 -6.12 -4.34
N ILE A 86 1.58 -5.19 -5.18
CA ILE A 86 1.47 -3.75 -4.93
C ILE A 86 0.01 -3.30 -4.82
N ASP A 87 -0.88 -3.80 -5.68
CA ASP A 87 -2.33 -3.50 -5.60
C ASP A 87 -2.90 -3.97 -4.25
N ALA A 88 -2.56 -5.18 -3.80
CA ALA A 88 -3.02 -5.70 -2.51
C ALA A 88 -2.52 -4.84 -1.33
N ILE A 89 -1.28 -4.35 -1.39
CA ILE A 89 -0.71 -3.46 -0.37
C ILE A 89 -1.40 -2.09 -0.40
N GLN A 90 -1.55 -1.49 -1.60
CA GLN A 90 -2.23 -0.21 -1.79
C GLN A 90 -3.67 -0.26 -1.28
N ASP A 91 -4.40 -1.29 -1.65
CA ASP A 91 -5.79 -1.51 -1.25
C ASP A 91 -5.90 -1.75 0.26
N GLY A 92 -4.96 -2.51 0.83
CA GLY A 92 -4.88 -2.71 2.28
C GLY A 92 -4.74 -1.39 3.02
N TYR A 93 -3.78 -0.55 2.64
CA TYR A 93 -3.64 0.79 3.23
C TYR A 93 -4.85 1.67 2.99
N LEU A 94 -5.49 1.53 1.82
CA LEU A 94 -6.69 2.28 1.48
C LEU A 94 -7.87 1.94 2.38
N GLU A 95 -8.17 0.66 2.48
CA GLU A 95 -9.30 0.17 3.25
C GLU A 95 -9.06 0.30 4.76
N PHE A 96 -7.82 0.18 5.23
CA PHE A 96 -7.46 0.37 6.64
C PHE A 96 -7.40 1.85 7.06
N GLY A 97 -7.12 2.75 6.11
CA GLY A 97 -6.99 4.19 6.37
C GLY A 97 -5.66 4.58 7.03
N THR A 98 -4.58 3.85 6.77
CA THR A 98 -3.25 4.11 7.34
C THR A 98 -2.16 4.23 6.27
N VAL A 99 -0.91 4.48 6.70
CA VAL A 99 0.30 4.58 5.85
C VAL A 99 1.37 3.59 6.30
N PHE A 100 2.45 3.47 5.53
CA PHE A 100 3.60 2.66 5.91
C PHE A 100 4.17 3.10 7.26
N GLY A 101 4.04 2.22 8.25
CA GLY A 101 4.60 2.43 9.58
C GLY A 101 6.11 2.13 9.66
N PRO A 102 6.72 2.43 10.82
CA PRO A 102 8.12 2.17 11.07
C PRO A 102 8.39 0.66 11.06
N GLY A 103 9.51 0.26 10.45
CA GLY A 103 9.91 -1.15 10.31
C GLY A 103 9.65 -1.71 8.91
N LEU A 104 8.49 -1.46 8.31
CA LEU A 104 8.18 -1.99 6.97
C LEU A 104 9.06 -1.35 5.89
N ALA A 105 9.38 -0.07 6.01
CA ALA A 105 10.33 0.61 5.11
C ALA A 105 11.74 -0.01 5.18
N VAL A 106 12.18 -0.42 6.38
CA VAL A 106 13.47 -1.09 6.57
C VAL A 106 13.48 -2.44 5.85
N GLN A 107 12.42 -3.24 6.02
CA GLN A 107 12.27 -4.52 5.34
C GLN A 107 12.28 -4.35 3.82
N ILE A 108 11.50 -3.41 3.28
CA ILE A 108 11.48 -3.09 1.85
C ILE A 108 12.91 -2.78 1.35
N TRP A 109 13.68 -1.99 2.09
CA TRP A 109 15.06 -1.64 1.71
C TRP A 109 16.05 -2.80 1.81
N GLN A 110 15.78 -3.79 2.65
CA GLN A 110 16.62 -4.97 2.79
C GLN A 110 16.31 -6.03 1.73
N GLU A 111 15.04 -6.18 1.35
CA GLU A 111 14.59 -7.30 0.51
C GLU A 111 14.50 -6.97 -0.98
N THR A 112 14.37 -5.70 -1.36
CA THR A 112 14.16 -5.30 -2.78
C THR A 112 15.41 -4.74 -3.46
N LYS A 113 15.41 -4.67 -4.79
CA LYS A 113 16.45 -4.01 -5.60
C LYS A 113 16.48 -2.49 -5.37
N LEU A 114 17.61 -1.83 -5.66
CA LEU A 114 17.78 -0.39 -5.42
C LEU A 114 16.78 0.49 -6.20
N ASP A 115 16.39 0.05 -7.39
CA ASP A 115 15.44 0.69 -8.30
C ASP A 115 14.03 0.09 -8.22
N SER A 116 13.73 -0.65 -7.15
CA SER A 116 12.44 -1.29 -6.96
C SER A 116 11.29 -0.29 -6.92
N THR A 117 10.22 -0.59 -7.66
CA THR A 117 8.99 0.20 -7.64
C THR A 117 8.30 0.17 -6.26
N LEU A 118 8.51 -0.87 -5.46
CA LEU A 118 8.01 -0.92 -4.08
C LEU A 118 8.69 0.12 -3.17
N ARG A 119 9.98 0.43 -3.41
CA ARG A 119 10.67 1.53 -2.70
C ARG A 119 10.10 2.88 -3.10
N GLU A 120 9.80 3.08 -4.39
CA GLU A 120 9.16 4.31 -4.87
C GLU A 120 7.76 4.47 -4.28
N PHE A 121 6.97 3.39 -4.22
CA PHE A 121 5.67 3.39 -3.58
C PHE A 121 5.75 3.73 -2.09
N CYS A 122 6.68 3.13 -1.35
CA CYS A 122 6.93 3.45 0.05
C CYS A 122 7.23 4.96 0.24
N ILE A 123 8.15 5.52 -0.54
CA ILE A 123 8.46 6.97 -0.50
C ILE A 123 7.22 7.81 -0.80
N ALA A 124 6.52 7.51 -1.90
CA ALA A 124 5.35 8.26 -2.33
C ALA A 124 4.29 8.29 -1.22
N SER A 125 3.97 7.13 -0.65
CA SER A 125 2.97 7.02 0.40
C SER A 125 3.31 7.86 1.63
N THR A 126 4.57 7.88 2.05
CA THR A 126 5.02 8.67 3.20
C THR A 126 4.98 10.17 2.90
N VAL A 127 5.47 10.57 1.72
CA VAL A 127 5.51 11.98 1.29
C VAL A 127 4.12 12.58 1.14
N MET A 128 3.21 11.86 0.50
CA MET A 128 1.85 12.36 0.26
C MET A 128 1.13 12.66 1.56
N HIS A 129 1.41 11.91 2.62
CA HIS A 129 0.76 12.08 3.92
C HIS A 129 1.45 13.07 4.86
N MET A 130 2.59 13.66 4.48
CA MET A 130 3.24 14.69 5.29
C MET A 130 2.37 15.95 5.49
N ASP A 131 1.38 16.17 4.63
CA ASP A 131 0.44 17.30 4.72
C ASP A 131 -0.54 17.20 5.89
N ARG A 132 -0.67 16.01 6.51
CA ARG A 132 -1.67 15.72 7.56
C ARG A 132 -1.35 16.28 8.94
N GLY A 133 -0.23 16.97 9.10
CA GLY A 133 0.13 17.54 10.41
C GLY A 133 0.63 16.54 11.46
N CYS A 134 0.72 15.24 11.13
CA CYS A 134 1.04 14.18 12.08
C CYS A 134 2.53 14.15 12.47
N THR A 135 2.84 14.42 13.74
CA THR A 135 4.21 14.40 14.27
C THR A 135 4.86 13.02 14.21
N LYS A 136 4.11 11.94 14.46
CA LYS A 136 4.61 10.55 14.34
C LYS A 136 5.09 10.27 12.91
N LEU A 137 4.27 10.58 11.91
CA LEU A 137 4.63 10.41 10.51
C LEU A 137 5.86 11.25 10.12
N ARG A 138 5.98 12.49 10.60
CA ARG A 138 7.17 13.32 10.36
C ARG A 138 8.44 12.68 10.95
N GLN A 139 8.35 12.16 12.17
CA GLN A 139 9.45 11.45 12.80
C GLN A 139 9.84 10.18 12.02
N GLU A 140 8.86 9.45 11.48
CA GLU A 140 9.10 8.30 10.61
C GLU A 140 9.81 8.70 9.31
N VAL A 141 9.37 9.77 8.64
CA VAL A 141 10.04 10.29 7.44
C VAL A 141 11.50 10.61 7.74
N MET A 142 11.75 11.33 8.85
CA MET A 142 13.09 11.71 9.26
C MET A 142 13.95 10.48 9.59
N THR A 143 13.39 9.51 10.30
CA THR A 143 14.07 8.25 10.64
C THR A 143 14.45 7.48 9.38
N ASN A 144 13.53 7.37 8.42
CA ASN A 144 13.81 6.73 7.13
C ASN A 144 14.90 7.47 6.35
N CYS A 145 14.90 8.81 6.33
CA CYS A 145 15.93 9.61 5.68
C CYS A 145 17.33 9.40 6.28
N ILE A 146 17.42 9.12 7.58
CA ILE A 146 18.68 8.88 8.30
C ILE A 146 19.16 7.43 8.10
N LEU A 147 18.25 6.46 8.25
CA LEU A 147 18.60 5.05 8.33
C LEU A 147 18.68 4.35 6.97
N LEU A 148 17.88 4.77 6.00
CA LEU A 148 17.70 4.04 4.75
C LEU A 148 18.54 4.68 3.62
N PRO A 149 19.55 3.96 3.08
CA PRO A 149 20.39 4.50 2.02
C PRO A 149 19.57 4.91 0.80
N GLY A 150 19.78 6.14 0.31
CA GLY A 150 19.10 6.65 -0.88
C GLY A 150 17.67 7.14 -0.65
N TYR A 151 17.08 6.95 0.55
CA TYR A 151 15.69 7.33 0.82
C TYR A 151 15.48 8.84 0.67
N PHE A 152 16.34 9.66 1.28
CA PHE A 152 16.24 11.12 1.18
C PHE A 152 16.35 11.61 -0.27
N GLN A 153 17.29 11.06 -1.05
CA GLN A 153 17.44 11.40 -2.47
C GLN A 153 16.22 10.95 -3.28
N GLY A 154 15.69 9.76 -3.01
CA GLY A 154 14.47 9.24 -3.63
C GLY A 154 13.26 10.12 -3.32
N MET A 155 13.12 10.56 -2.07
CA MET A 155 12.10 11.49 -1.61
C MET A 155 12.16 12.82 -2.38
N LEU A 156 13.33 13.47 -2.43
CA LEU A 156 13.50 14.72 -3.16
C LEU A 156 13.20 14.56 -4.66
N ARG A 157 13.62 13.44 -5.26
CA ARG A 157 13.32 13.12 -6.66
C ARG A 157 11.83 12.96 -6.89
N TRP A 158 11.15 12.21 -6.02
CA TRP A 158 9.71 11.97 -6.13
C TRP A 158 8.93 13.28 -5.98
N VAL A 159 9.24 14.09 -4.96
CA VAL A 159 8.64 15.42 -4.76
C VAL A 159 8.87 16.32 -5.96
N SER A 160 10.10 16.38 -6.50
CA SER A 160 10.42 17.22 -7.65
C SER A 160 9.62 16.84 -8.90
N ARG A 161 9.48 15.54 -9.18
CA ARG A 161 8.72 15.03 -10.35
C ARG A 161 7.22 15.18 -10.19
N ASN A 162 6.74 15.01 -8.96
CA ASN A 162 5.32 14.95 -8.63
C ASN A 162 4.82 16.20 -7.91
N PHE A 163 5.56 17.32 -7.99
CA PHE A 163 5.19 18.57 -7.33
C PHE A 163 3.82 19.08 -7.75
N HIS A 164 3.42 18.82 -9.00
CA HIS A 164 2.09 19.14 -9.52
C HIS A 164 0.95 18.40 -8.80
N LEU A 165 1.24 17.24 -8.20
CA LEU A 165 0.29 16.52 -7.36
C LEU A 165 0.17 17.19 -5.98
N MET A 166 1.23 17.86 -5.48
CA MET A 166 1.30 18.51 -4.17
C MET A 166 0.53 19.85 -4.08
N GLY A 167 -0.57 20.00 -4.83
CA GLY A 167 -1.34 21.25 -5.00
C GLY A 167 -2.56 21.41 -4.07
N ARG A 168 -2.88 22.68 -3.71
CA ARG A 168 -3.87 23.09 -2.69
C ARG A 168 -5.35 22.73 -3.00
N ARG A 169 -6.05 22.33 -1.93
CA ARG A 169 -7.51 22.19 -1.66
C ARG A 169 -8.49 23.24 -2.26
N SER A 170 -8.02 24.26 -2.97
CA SER A 170 -8.80 25.48 -3.23
C SER A 170 -9.91 25.38 -4.30
N LYS A 171 -9.97 24.30 -5.09
CA LYS A 171 -11.02 24.10 -6.10
C LYS A 171 -11.87 22.84 -5.90
N GLU A 172 -11.51 21.99 -4.97
CA GLU A 172 -12.35 20.86 -4.56
C GLU A 172 -13.27 21.41 -3.48
N VAL A 173 -14.50 21.70 -3.87
CA VAL A 173 -15.64 21.95 -2.98
C VAL A 173 -15.88 20.64 -2.21
N ALA A 174 -15.00 20.33 -1.26
CA ALA A 174 -15.21 19.23 -0.35
C ALA A 174 -16.39 19.63 0.52
N GLU A 175 -17.47 18.84 0.47
CA GLU A 175 -18.52 18.99 1.46
C GLU A 175 -17.91 18.91 2.87
N PRO A 176 -18.39 19.72 3.83
CA PRO A 176 -17.75 19.89 5.14
C PRO A 176 -17.60 18.61 5.98
N TRP A 177 -18.17 17.49 5.53
CA TRP A 177 -18.11 16.18 6.16
C TRP A 177 -16.86 15.37 5.73
N ASN A 178 -16.16 15.76 4.66
CA ASN A 178 -14.96 15.09 4.12
C ASN A 178 -13.65 15.85 4.42
N SER A 179 -13.56 16.54 5.56
CA SER A 179 -12.40 17.36 5.94
C SER A 179 -11.08 16.59 6.12
N ASN A 180 -11.13 15.25 6.14
CA ASN A 180 -9.99 14.37 6.30
C ASN A 180 -9.40 13.86 4.98
N GLU A 181 -10.02 14.17 3.84
CA GLU A 181 -9.52 13.80 2.51
C GLU A 181 -8.47 14.83 2.04
N SER A 182 -7.38 14.91 2.79
CA SER A 182 -6.16 15.60 2.36
C SER A 182 -5.49 14.86 1.19
N PHE A 183 -4.49 15.48 0.56
CA PHE A 183 -3.76 14.86 -0.54
C PHE A 183 -3.20 13.52 -0.08
N SER A 184 -3.73 12.44 -0.64
CA SER A 184 -3.51 11.12 -0.11
C SER A 184 -3.41 10.14 -1.26
N MET A 185 -2.53 9.15 -1.13
CA MET A 185 -2.54 7.95 -1.99
C MET A 185 -3.94 7.33 -2.10
N LEU A 186 -4.80 7.59 -1.10
CA LEU A 186 -6.18 7.15 -1.03
C LEU A 186 -7.07 7.81 -2.11
N HIS A 187 -6.65 8.96 -2.64
CA HIS A 187 -7.39 9.71 -3.65
C HIS A 187 -6.96 9.26 -5.06
N ARG A 188 -7.48 8.09 -5.48
CA ARG A 188 -7.15 7.43 -6.76
C ARG A 188 -7.34 8.31 -8.01
N SER A 189 -8.12 9.39 -7.92
CA SER A 189 -8.28 10.35 -9.02
C SER A 189 -7.06 11.26 -9.23
N LYS A 190 -6.19 11.42 -8.22
CA LYS A 190 -4.95 12.23 -8.31
C LYS A 190 -3.71 11.38 -8.62
N LEU A 191 -3.66 10.15 -8.12
CA LEU A 191 -2.57 9.23 -8.39
C LEU A 191 -3.13 7.84 -8.71
N CYS A 192 -2.89 7.38 -9.92
CA CYS A 192 -3.37 6.08 -10.35
C CYS A 192 -2.64 4.94 -9.61
N PRO A 193 -3.34 3.87 -9.19
CA PRO A 193 -2.72 2.64 -8.69
C PRO A 193 -1.56 2.10 -9.55
N CYS A 194 -1.71 2.15 -10.88
CA CYS A 194 -0.70 1.71 -11.85
C CYS A 194 0.57 2.56 -11.89
N HIS A 195 0.62 3.71 -11.22
CA HIS A 195 1.86 4.51 -11.12
C HIS A 195 3.03 3.69 -10.58
N PHE A 196 2.74 2.65 -9.79
CA PHE A 196 3.72 1.77 -9.17
C PHE A 196 3.74 0.36 -9.77
N HIS A 197 3.17 0.17 -10.96
CA HIS A 197 3.27 -1.10 -11.67
C HIS A 197 4.56 -1.16 -12.49
N VAL A 198 5.14 -2.35 -12.56
CA VAL A 198 6.16 -2.67 -13.55
C VAL A 198 5.46 -3.03 -14.85
N HIS A 199 5.59 -2.14 -15.82
CA HIS A 199 5.09 -2.31 -17.17
C HIS A 199 6.27 -2.51 -18.13
N PRO A 200 6.23 -3.53 -19.00
CA PRO A 200 6.99 -3.51 -20.24
C PRO A 200 6.79 -2.18 -20.98
N THR A 201 7.84 -1.66 -21.61
CA THR A 201 7.82 -0.40 -22.36
C THR A 201 6.62 -0.36 -23.32
N GLY A 202 5.68 0.57 -23.08
CA GLY A 202 4.46 0.74 -23.89
C GLY A 202 3.17 0.13 -23.32
N GLN A 203 3.12 -0.22 -22.03
CA GLN A 203 1.91 -0.74 -21.37
C GLN A 203 1.39 0.23 -20.28
N ALA A 204 0.06 0.46 -20.22
CA ALA A 204 -0.67 1.24 -19.20
C ALA A 204 -2.19 0.94 -19.27
N HIS A 205 -2.94 1.35 -18.24
CA HIS A 205 -4.32 0.94 -17.88
C HIS A 205 -5.49 1.75 -18.49
N LYS A 206 -6.69 1.14 -18.53
CA LYS A 206 -7.98 1.76 -18.95
C LYS A 206 -8.52 2.65 -17.82
N GLY A 207 -8.92 3.90 -18.12
CA GLY A 207 -9.67 4.76 -17.19
C GLY A 207 -9.14 6.19 -16.98
N HIS A 208 -7.89 6.49 -17.34
CA HIS A 208 -7.34 7.85 -17.25
C HIS A 208 -6.92 8.35 -18.64
N LYS A 209 -7.82 9.06 -19.34
CA LYS A 209 -7.58 9.62 -20.69
C LYS A 209 -6.39 10.58 -20.80
N SER A 210 -5.83 11.01 -19.67
CA SER A 210 -4.79 12.03 -19.56
C SER A 210 -3.68 11.63 -18.57
N CYS A 211 -3.34 10.35 -18.50
CA CYS A 211 -2.12 9.91 -17.82
C CYS A 211 -0.90 10.26 -18.70
N ALA A 212 0.19 10.76 -18.10
CA ALA A 212 1.36 11.27 -18.81
C ALA A 212 2.25 10.18 -19.46
N VAL A 213 1.83 8.91 -19.43
CA VAL A 213 2.64 7.75 -19.88
C VAL A 213 1.81 6.85 -20.84
N PRO A 214 2.35 6.36 -21.98
CA PRO A 214 1.55 5.72 -23.06
C PRO A 214 1.18 4.23 -22.81
N PHE A 215 0.13 3.75 -23.49
CA PHE A 215 -0.84 2.69 -23.09
C PHE A 215 -0.77 1.29 -23.75
N MET A 216 -1.20 0.25 -22.97
CA MET A 216 -2.00 -0.96 -23.29
C MET A 216 -2.04 -1.99 -22.10
N ASP A 217 -3.26 -2.40 -21.71
CA ASP A 217 -3.75 -3.54 -20.89
C ASP A 217 -3.04 -3.95 -19.57
N CYS A 218 -3.45 -3.34 -18.45
CA CYS A 218 -3.28 -3.91 -17.10
C CYS A 218 -4.27 -5.05 -16.90
N SER A 219 -3.82 -6.26 -16.55
CA SER A 219 -4.63 -7.49 -16.52
C SER A 219 -5.75 -7.54 -15.46
N HIS A 220 -6.47 -6.45 -15.17
CA HIS A 220 -7.70 -6.45 -14.36
C HIS A 220 -8.85 -7.01 -15.21
N PRO A 221 -9.35 -8.23 -14.93
CA PRO A 221 -10.60 -8.65 -15.53
C PRO A 221 -11.74 -7.82 -14.94
N GLY A 222 -12.23 -6.84 -15.69
CA GLY A 222 -13.63 -6.38 -15.56
C GLY A 222 -14.00 -5.51 -14.35
N ASP A 223 -13.13 -4.66 -13.81
CA ASP A 223 -13.56 -3.58 -12.91
C ASP A 223 -14.15 -2.42 -13.72
N ASP A 224 -15.30 -2.67 -14.36
CA ASP A 224 -16.19 -1.60 -14.78
C ASP A 224 -16.65 -0.87 -13.51
N GLU A 225 -16.50 0.46 -13.52
CA GLU A 225 -16.87 1.40 -12.47
C GLU A 225 -18.21 1.04 -11.78
N LYS A 226 -18.12 0.28 -10.69
CA LYS A 226 -19.08 0.39 -9.59
C LYS A 226 -18.35 1.08 -8.47
N MET A 227 -18.54 2.40 -8.41
CA MET A 227 -18.42 3.13 -7.15
C MET A 227 -19.46 2.53 -6.20
N GLU A 228 -19.07 1.49 -5.46
CA GLU A 228 -19.96 0.84 -4.50
C GLU A 228 -20.28 1.84 -3.40
N GLY A 229 -21.59 2.12 -3.29
CA GLY A 229 -22.17 3.03 -2.33
C GLY A 229 -21.81 2.66 -0.90
N LEU A 230 -21.66 3.71 -0.09
CA LEU A 230 -21.63 3.63 1.36
C LEU A 230 -22.79 2.77 1.87
N ASP A 231 -22.47 1.56 2.31
CA ASP A 231 -23.37 0.76 3.13
C ASP A 231 -23.32 1.32 4.56
N VAL A 232 -24.40 1.98 4.96
CA VAL A 232 -24.50 2.81 6.17
C VAL A 232 -24.63 1.96 7.45
N LEU A 233 -24.57 0.63 7.34
CA LEU A 233 -24.75 -0.27 8.47
C LEU A 233 -23.52 -1.17 8.70
N SER A 234 -22.70 -0.74 9.66
CA SER A 234 -21.73 -1.54 10.46
C SER A 234 -20.29 -1.59 9.94
N LEU A 235 -19.43 -0.70 10.48
CA LEU A 235 -17.98 -0.83 10.43
C LEU A 235 -17.37 -0.24 11.71
N VAL A 236 -16.55 -1.01 12.44
CA VAL A 236 -15.50 -0.42 13.26
C VAL A 236 -14.32 -0.26 12.31
N MET A 237 -14.10 0.96 11.82
CA MET A 237 -12.84 1.30 11.15
C MET A 237 -11.76 1.34 12.23
N GLY A 238 -10.60 0.75 11.96
CA GLY A 238 -9.48 0.80 12.89
C GLY A 238 -9.16 2.25 13.26
N SER A 239 -9.29 2.61 14.54
CA SER A 239 -9.12 3.97 15.06
C SER A 239 -7.66 4.45 15.07
N ALA A 240 -6.75 3.81 14.32
CA ALA A 240 -5.32 4.14 14.34
C ALA A 240 -5.04 5.61 13.93
N MET A 241 -5.98 6.29 13.28
CA MET A 241 -5.92 7.74 13.01
C MET A 241 -6.69 8.61 14.01
N MET A 242 -7.57 8.07 14.85
CA MET A 242 -8.25 8.85 15.91
C MET A 242 -7.34 9.16 17.10
N GLU A 243 -6.28 8.36 17.32
CA GLU A 243 -5.19 8.73 18.24
C GLU A 243 -4.12 9.65 17.61
N CYS A 244 -4.36 10.15 16.40
CA CYS A 244 -3.80 11.44 15.97
C CYS A 244 -4.69 12.62 16.42
N ASN A 245 -5.47 12.45 17.49
CA ASN A 245 -5.89 13.55 18.33
C ASN A 245 -4.65 14.27 18.82
N LEU A 246 -4.30 15.34 18.12
CA LEU A 246 -4.52 16.70 18.59
C LEU A 246 -3.97 17.60 17.49
N CYS A 247 -4.80 18.53 17.01
CA CYS A 247 -4.25 19.83 16.67
C CYS A 247 -3.40 20.24 17.87
N ASP A 248 -2.07 20.22 17.72
CA ASP A 248 -1.22 20.93 18.65
C ASP A 248 -1.76 22.37 18.67
N SER A 249 -2.24 22.77 19.85
CA SER A 249 -2.62 24.15 20.08
C SER A 249 -1.36 25.00 19.87
N GLU A 250 -1.47 26.04 19.03
CA GLU A 250 -0.39 27.02 18.81
C GLU A 250 0.21 27.55 20.13
#